data_AF-A0A419IVP4-F1
#
_entry.id   AF-A0A419IVP4-F1
#
_cell.length_a   1.000
_cell.length_b   1.000
_cell.length_c   1.000
_cell.angle_alpha   90.00
_cell.angle_beta   90.00
_cell.angle_gamma   90.00
#
_symmetry.space_group_name_H-M   'P 1'
#
loop_
_entity.id
_entity.type
_entity.pdbx_description
1 polymer ?
#
loop_
_entity_poly.entity_id
_entity_poly.type
_entity_poly.pdbx_seq_one_letter_code
_entity_poly.pdbx_strand_id
1 'polypeptide(L)'
;MTQIKIWDIPTRLFHWLLAAAVLTAFGIAQFVPDEDPLFSIHALIGLVTGLMVLFRIIWGFAGSRYARFNSFTFSPGEFASYIRDAFSGKGKRYMGHNPGSGYAVYIMLVLLSGLITTGVLGQGGNESFEELHELFAYVMTAVVAAHLAGVLLHTVRYKENIVFSMVTGNKDGGENEGISSTRPLAGAAFLLLTGLWTAGLFSSFDPNTKQTILPVIGASIQLGEIEGNEEGHEGHQRNHHEDRDD
;
A
#
# COMPACT_ATOMS: atom_id res chain seq x y z
N MET A 1 -1.93 35.06 -8.18
CA MET A 1 -1.44 33.76 -7.68
C MET A 1 -0.31 33.32 -8.59
N THR A 2 0.73 32.70 -8.05
CA THR A 2 1.89 32.20 -8.81
C THR A 2 1.96 30.68 -8.68
N GLN A 3 2.55 30.02 -9.67
CA GLN A 3 2.84 28.59 -9.60
C GLN A 3 3.95 28.35 -8.58
N ILE A 4 3.63 27.58 -7.53
CA ILE A 4 4.55 27.21 -6.45
C ILE A 4 4.69 25.69 -6.37
N LYS A 5 5.85 25.23 -5.93
CA LYS A 5 6.14 23.81 -5.72
C LYS A 5 5.56 23.36 -4.38
N ILE A 6 4.75 22.32 -4.37
CA ILE A 6 4.11 21.76 -3.18
C ILE A 6 4.65 20.36 -2.90
N TRP A 7 4.71 19.51 -3.93
CA TRP A 7 5.11 18.11 -3.77
C TRP A 7 6.56 17.92 -4.19
N ASP A 8 7.39 17.40 -3.28
CA ASP A 8 8.75 16.99 -3.61
C ASP A 8 8.75 15.72 -4.49
N ILE A 9 9.84 15.52 -5.23
CA ILE A 9 9.98 14.39 -6.16
C ILE A 9 9.80 13.04 -5.45
N PRO A 10 10.42 12.78 -4.27
CA PRO A 10 10.26 11.49 -3.60
C PRO A 10 8.81 11.17 -3.23
N THR A 11 8.04 12.16 -2.76
CA THR A 11 6.62 11.98 -2.41
C THR A 11 5.78 11.60 -3.63
N ARG A 12 6.04 12.25 -4.78
CA ARG A 12 5.35 11.95 -6.04
C ARG A 12 5.68 10.56 -6.56
N LEU A 13 6.98 10.21 -6.57
CA LEU A 13 7.43 8.89 -7.02
C LEU A 13 6.84 7.79 -6.14
N PHE A 14 6.92 7.96 -4.82
CA PHE A 14 6.32 7.02 -3.87
C PHE A 14 4.82 6.84 -4.15
N HIS A 15 4.06 7.93 -4.30
CA HIS A 15 2.62 7.84 -4.52
C HIS A 15 2.26 7.06 -5.78
N TRP A 16 2.88 7.41 -6.92
CA TRP A 16 2.53 6.76 -8.19
C TRP A 16 3.02 5.32 -8.28
N LEU A 17 4.20 5.02 -7.73
CA LEU A 17 4.65 3.64 -7.61
C LEU A 17 3.76 2.84 -6.68
N LEU A 18 3.32 3.41 -5.54
CA LEU A 18 2.46 2.72 -4.60
C LEU A 18 1.08 2.45 -5.22
N ALA A 19 0.51 3.44 -5.91
CA ALA A 19 -0.75 3.27 -6.62
C ALA A 19 -0.67 2.16 -7.68
N ALA A 20 0.44 2.11 -8.44
CA ALA A 20 0.67 1.05 -9.41
C ALA A 20 0.84 -0.33 -8.73
N ALA A 21 1.61 -0.41 -7.64
CA ALA A 21 1.82 -1.63 -6.88
C ALA A 21 0.50 -2.18 -6.30
N VAL A 22 -0.27 -1.33 -5.62
CA VAL A 22 -1.58 -1.70 -5.05
C VAL A 22 -2.56 -2.14 -6.14
N LEU A 23 -2.65 -1.41 -7.25
CA LEU A 23 -3.55 -1.78 -8.36
C LEU A 23 -3.15 -3.11 -9.00
N THR A 24 -1.84 -3.35 -9.16
CA THR A 24 -1.33 -4.59 -9.74
C THR A 24 -1.55 -5.78 -8.79
N ALA A 25 -1.21 -5.61 -7.50
CA ALA A 25 -1.44 -6.65 -6.49
C ALA A 25 -2.93 -6.99 -6.34
N PHE A 26 -3.81 -5.98 -6.35
CA PHE A 26 -5.26 -6.16 -6.36
C PHE A 26 -5.72 -6.91 -7.62
N GLY A 27 -5.23 -6.51 -8.80
CA GLY A 27 -5.58 -7.19 -10.05
C GLY A 27 -5.17 -8.66 -10.04
N ILE A 28 -3.97 -8.99 -9.57
CA ILE A 28 -3.53 -10.38 -9.42
C ILE A 28 -4.48 -11.12 -8.47
N ALA A 29 -4.72 -10.58 -7.28
CA ALA A 29 -5.58 -11.22 -6.27
C ALA A 29 -7.06 -11.38 -6.67
N GLN A 30 -7.52 -10.75 -7.76
CA GLN A 30 -8.91 -10.86 -8.23
C GLN A 30 -9.06 -11.70 -9.49
N PHE A 31 -7.99 -11.83 -10.29
CA PHE A 31 -8.07 -12.40 -11.62
C PHE A 31 -7.11 -13.55 -11.87
N VAL A 32 -6.18 -13.81 -10.96
CA VAL A 32 -5.22 -14.91 -11.04
C VAL A 32 -5.56 -15.92 -9.94
N PRO A 33 -5.78 -17.21 -10.28
CA PRO A 33 -5.99 -18.26 -9.27
C PRO A 33 -4.77 -18.41 -8.35
N ASP A 34 -5.02 -18.77 -7.09
CA ASP A 34 -3.97 -18.87 -6.06
C ASP A 34 -2.95 -19.98 -6.36
N GLU A 35 -3.39 -21.05 -7.04
CA GLU A 35 -2.52 -22.12 -7.51
C GLU A 35 -1.57 -21.71 -8.64
N ASP A 36 -1.88 -20.64 -9.38
CA ASP A 36 -1.08 -20.20 -10.52
C ASP A 36 0.28 -19.66 -10.05
N PRO A 37 1.41 -20.08 -10.65
CA PRO A 37 2.73 -19.54 -10.31
C PRO A 37 2.84 -18.00 -10.44
N LEU A 38 2.00 -17.38 -11.28
CA LEU A 38 1.89 -15.93 -11.40
C LEU A 38 1.36 -15.27 -10.13
N PHE A 39 0.63 -16.00 -9.27
CA PHE A 39 0.14 -15.47 -8.00
C PHE A 39 1.29 -15.09 -7.06
N SER A 40 2.44 -15.77 -7.10
CA SER A 40 3.61 -15.39 -6.31
C SER A 40 4.13 -13.96 -6.61
N ILE A 41 3.76 -13.39 -7.76
CA ILE A 41 4.03 -11.98 -8.08
C ILE A 41 3.28 -11.04 -7.12
N HIS A 42 2.08 -11.40 -6.65
CA HIS A 42 1.35 -10.65 -5.62
C HIS A 42 2.20 -10.50 -4.35
N ALA A 43 2.76 -11.61 -3.87
CA ALA A 43 3.59 -11.62 -2.67
C ALA A 43 4.90 -10.82 -2.87
N LEU A 44 5.55 -10.94 -4.04
CA LEU A 44 6.73 -10.14 -4.39
C LEU A 44 6.42 -8.64 -4.40
N ILE A 45 5.26 -8.23 -4.96
CA ILE A 45 4.81 -6.83 -4.94
C ILE A 45 4.58 -6.37 -3.49
N GLY A 46 4.04 -7.23 -2.63
CA GLY A 46 3.91 -6.97 -1.19
C GLY A 46 5.27 -6.66 -0.53
N LEU A 47 6.30 -7.46 -0.81
CA LEU A 47 7.66 -7.23 -0.29
C LEU A 47 8.30 -5.94 -0.82
N VAL A 48 8.10 -5.61 -2.09
CA VAL A 48 8.55 -4.32 -2.66
C VAL A 48 7.82 -3.15 -1.99
N THR A 49 6.51 -3.30 -1.78
CA THR A 49 5.67 -2.31 -1.10
C THR A 49 6.13 -2.12 0.35
N GLY A 50 6.60 -3.17 1.03
CA GLY A 50 7.21 -3.10 2.36
C GLY A 50 8.32 -2.06 2.44
N LEU A 51 9.29 -2.13 1.53
CA LEU A 51 10.38 -1.15 1.46
C LEU A 51 9.86 0.27 1.20
N MET A 52 8.86 0.41 0.31
CA MET A 52 8.27 1.71 -0.01
C MET A 52 7.54 2.33 1.18
N VAL A 53 6.80 1.53 1.96
CA VAL A 53 6.11 1.97 3.18
C VAL A 53 7.14 2.40 4.24
N LEU A 54 8.21 1.63 4.44
CA LEU A 54 9.31 2.02 5.33
C LEU A 54 9.94 3.35 4.90
N PHE A 55 10.24 3.52 3.61
CA PHE A 55 10.71 4.78 3.06
C PHE A 55 9.73 5.91 3.37
N ARG A 56 8.42 5.69 3.16
CA ARG A 56 7.41 6.72 3.37
C ARG A 56 7.31 7.17 4.83
N ILE A 57 7.41 6.24 5.77
CA ILE A 57 7.44 6.53 7.21
C ILE A 57 8.64 7.42 7.52
N ILE A 58 9.84 7.04 7.08
CA ILE A 58 11.07 7.84 7.28
C ILE A 58 10.92 9.23 6.64
N TRP A 59 10.44 9.29 5.39
CA TRP A 59 10.21 10.53 4.66
C TRP A 59 9.12 11.41 5.31
N GLY A 60 8.20 10.80 6.06
CA GLY A 60 7.17 11.49 6.84
C GLY A 60 7.71 12.28 8.03
N PHE A 61 8.96 12.05 8.43
CA PHE A 61 9.65 12.86 9.44
C PHE A 61 10.69 13.79 8.82
N ALA A 62 11.44 13.31 7.82
CA ALA A 62 12.60 14.03 7.26
C ALA A 62 12.34 14.81 5.95
N GLY A 63 11.18 14.61 5.32
CA GLY A 63 10.84 15.15 4.00
C GLY A 63 10.62 16.66 3.95
N SER A 64 10.14 17.15 2.80
CA SER A 64 9.78 18.56 2.62
C SER A 64 8.57 18.98 3.47
N ARG A 65 8.25 20.29 3.48
CA ARG A 65 7.19 20.89 4.31
C ARG A 65 5.90 20.07 4.31
N TYR A 66 5.39 19.71 3.12
CA TYR A 66 4.10 19.03 2.95
C TYR A 66 4.19 17.49 2.94
N ALA A 67 5.40 16.94 2.95
CA ALA A 67 5.64 15.51 3.07
C ALA A 67 5.62 15.03 4.53
N ARG A 68 5.86 15.93 5.49
CA ARG A 68 5.95 15.57 6.91
C ARG A 68 4.60 15.37 7.56
N PHE A 69 4.46 14.36 8.43
CA PHE A 69 3.20 14.02 9.11
C PHE A 69 2.61 15.19 9.88
N ASN A 70 3.46 15.99 10.54
CA ASN A 70 3.03 17.17 11.29
C ASN A 70 2.36 18.27 10.44
N SER A 71 2.51 18.22 9.12
CA SER A 71 1.88 19.20 8.21
C SER A 71 0.45 18.84 7.83
N PHE A 72 0.00 17.63 8.18
CA PHE A 72 -1.33 17.11 7.86
C PHE A 72 -1.95 16.29 8.99
N THR A 73 -1.59 16.62 10.23
CA THR A 73 -2.29 16.14 11.41
C THR A 73 -3.47 17.06 11.69
N PHE A 74 -4.68 16.53 11.52
CA PHE A 74 -5.93 17.25 11.74
C PHE A 74 -6.72 16.61 12.87
N SER A 75 -7.45 17.41 13.62
CA SER A 75 -8.38 16.94 14.63
C SER A 75 -9.63 16.29 13.99
N PRO A 76 -10.35 15.40 14.71
CA PRO A 76 -11.60 14.83 14.22
C PRO A 76 -12.65 15.90 13.87
N GLY A 77 -12.67 17.02 14.60
CA GLY A 77 -13.55 18.16 14.31
C GLY A 77 -13.23 18.85 12.98
N GLU A 78 -11.94 19.02 12.65
CA GLU A 78 -11.52 19.56 11.35
C GLU A 78 -11.87 18.63 10.20
N PHE A 79 -11.72 17.32 10.40
CA PHE A 79 -12.17 16.33 9.41
C PHE A 79 -13.68 16.39 9.19
N ALA A 80 -14.49 16.41 10.26
CA ALA A 80 -15.94 16.50 10.16
C ALA A 80 -16.39 17.80 9.46
N SER A 81 -15.79 18.94 9.81
CA SER A 81 -16.08 20.21 9.11
C SER A 81 -15.67 20.13 7.65
N TYR A 82 -14.50 19.57 7.34
CA TYR A 82 -14.04 19.42 5.97
C TYR A 82 -15.00 18.59 5.11
N ILE A 83 -15.50 17.45 5.63
CA ILE A 83 -16.47 16.63 4.90
C ILE A 83 -17.75 17.42 4.64
N ARG A 84 -18.32 18.08 5.66
CA ARG A 84 -19.50 18.94 5.50
C ARG A 84 -19.26 20.05 4.46
N ASP A 85 -18.10 20.69 4.54
CA ASP A 85 -17.76 21.82 3.69
C ASP A 85 -17.38 21.40 2.27
N ALA A 86 -16.94 20.16 2.06
CA ALA A 86 -16.70 19.59 0.74
C ALA A 86 -18.02 19.39 -0.01
N PHE A 87 -19.12 19.04 0.67
CA PHE A 87 -20.44 18.95 0.05
C PHE A 87 -21.09 20.31 -0.19
N SER A 88 -20.89 21.28 0.73
CA SER A 88 -21.37 22.65 0.52
C SER A 88 -20.49 23.47 -0.44
N GLY A 89 -19.26 22.99 -0.67
CA GLY A 89 -18.09 23.63 -1.29
C GLY A 89 -17.88 25.10 -0.97
N LYS A 90 -18.05 25.43 0.30
CA LYS A 90 -17.61 26.68 0.94
C LYS A 90 -16.37 26.47 1.81
N GLY A 91 -15.61 25.40 1.56
CA GLY A 91 -14.50 25.01 2.43
C GLY A 91 -13.21 25.81 2.25
N LYS A 92 -12.38 25.75 3.29
CA LYS A 92 -11.01 26.27 3.30
C LYS A 92 -10.17 25.59 2.22
N ARG A 93 -9.32 26.37 1.56
CA ARG A 93 -8.32 25.86 0.60
C ARG A 93 -7.10 25.32 1.35
N TYR A 94 -6.61 24.14 0.96
CA TYR A 94 -5.43 23.51 1.55
C TYR A 94 -4.33 23.35 0.49
N MET A 95 -3.14 23.87 0.78
CA MET A 95 -2.01 23.82 -0.18
C MET A 95 -1.43 22.41 -0.29
N GLY A 96 -1.13 21.76 0.85
CA GLY A 96 -0.70 20.36 0.90
C GLY A 96 -1.89 19.40 0.95
N HIS A 97 -1.87 18.50 1.93
CA HIS A 97 -3.00 17.63 2.25
C HIS A 97 -4.13 18.43 2.89
N ASN A 98 -5.37 18.10 2.52
CA ASN A 98 -6.57 18.46 3.27
C ASN A 98 -6.90 17.37 4.32
N PRO A 99 -7.83 17.62 5.26
CA PRO A 99 -8.20 16.65 6.28
C PRO A 99 -8.59 15.28 5.72
N GLY A 100 -9.36 15.23 4.62
CA GLY A 100 -9.71 13.96 3.96
C GLY A 100 -8.49 13.15 3.53
N SER A 101 -7.58 13.78 2.79
CA SER A 101 -6.35 13.14 2.31
C SER A 101 -5.37 12.80 3.44
N GLY A 102 -5.31 13.61 4.51
CA GLY A 102 -4.45 13.34 5.66
C GLY A 102 -4.87 12.06 6.40
N TYR A 103 -6.17 11.91 6.69
CA TYR A 103 -6.71 10.69 7.28
C TYR A 103 -6.53 9.48 6.35
N ALA A 104 -6.75 9.64 5.04
CA ALA A 104 -6.52 8.57 4.07
C ALA A 104 -5.08 8.06 4.10
N VAL A 105 -4.08 8.96 4.17
CA VAL A 105 -2.67 8.57 4.29
C VAL A 105 -2.41 7.72 5.54
N TYR A 106 -2.92 8.12 6.70
CA TYR A 106 -2.71 7.35 7.94
C TYR A 106 -3.37 5.98 7.90
N ILE A 107 -4.63 5.92 7.46
CA ILE A 107 -5.40 4.67 7.37
C ILE A 107 -4.73 3.72 6.37
N MET A 108 -4.36 4.21 5.19
CA MET A 108 -3.69 3.39 4.17
C MET A 108 -2.32 2.90 4.64
N LEU A 109 -1.52 3.72 5.34
CA LEU A 109 -0.23 3.27 5.86
C LEU A 109 -0.38 2.17 6.91
N VAL A 110 -1.37 2.27 7.79
CA VAL A 110 -1.67 1.22 8.79
C VAL A 110 -2.12 -0.06 8.09
N LEU A 111 -3.08 0.03 7.17
CA LEU A 111 -3.60 -1.13 6.45
C LEU A 111 -2.53 -1.78 5.56
N LEU A 112 -1.70 -1.00 4.86
CA LEU A 112 -0.57 -1.54 4.09
C LEU A 112 0.43 -2.25 4.99
N SER A 113 0.77 -1.68 6.15
CA SER A 113 1.67 -2.32 7.11
C SER A 113 1.07 -3.64 7.61
N GLY A 114 -0.25 -3.66 7.86
CA GLY A 114 -1.01 -4.86 8.18
C GLY A 114 -0.93 -5.91 7.09
N LEU A 115 -1.32 -5.58 5.85
CA LEU A 115 -1.27 -6.47 4.68
C LEU A 115 0.11 -7.07 4.46
N ILE A 116 1.17 -6.25 4.54
CA ILE A 116 2.54 -6.73 4.34
C ILE A 116 2.94 -7.69 5.46
N THR A 117 2.56 -7.39 6.70
CA THR A 117 2.88 -8.24 7.86
C THR A 117 2.12 -9.56 7.80
N THR A 118 0.80 -9.52 7.62
CA THR A 118 -0.03 -10.72 7.53
C THR A 118 0.31 -11.54 6.30
N GLY A 119 0.63 -10.89 5.17
CA GLY A 119 1.03 -11.57 3.95
C GLY A 119 2.40 -12.24 4.03
N VAL A 120 3.28 -11.82 4.95
CA VAL A 120 4.54 -12.52 5.27
C VAL A 120 4.32 -13.65 6.27
N LEU A 121 3.48 -13.43 7.28
CA LEU A 121 3.21 -14.42 8.34
C LEU A 121 2.26 -15.54 7.91
N GLY A 122 1.40 -15.29 6.92
CA GLY A 122 0.43 -16.25 6.38
C GLY A 122 1.05 -17.33 5.50
N GLN A 123 2.19 -17.06 4.86
CA GLN A 123 2.86 -17.96 3.87
C GLN A 123 3.23 -19.36 4.40
N GLY A 124 3.12 -19.60 5.71
CA GLY A 124 3.35 -20.90 6.34
C GLY A 124 2.08 -21.71 6.63
N GLY A 125 0.96 -21.41 5.95
CA GLY A 125 -0.34 -22.08 6.15
C GLY A 125 -1.05 -21.65 7.43
N ASN A 126 -0.83 -20.41 7.88
CA ASN A 126 -1.52 -19.88 9.06
C ASN A 126 -2.82 -19.19 8.63
N GLU A 127 -3.90 -19.96 8.62
CA GLU A 127 -5.24 -19.52 8.21
C GLU A 127 -5.67 -18.20 8.89
N SER A 128 -5.34 -18.00 10.17
CA SER A 128 -5.70 -16.76 10.88
C SER A 128 -5.04 -15.51 10.29
N PHE A 129 -3.81 -15.62 9.79
CA PHE A 129 -3.15 -14.49 9.12
C PHE A 129 -3.68 -14.27 7.71
N GLU A 130 -4.12 -15.32 7.01
CA GLU A 130 -4.74 -15.22 5.70
C GLU A 130 -6.12 -14.55 5.77
N GLU A 131 -6.98 -14.98 6.69
CA GLU A 131 -8.27 -14.32 6.95
C GLU A 131 -8.08 -12.84 7.32
N LEU A 132 -7.08 -12.52 8.15
CA LEU A 132 -6.78 -11.15 8.52
C LEU A 132 -6.22 -10.34 7.34
N HIS A 133 -5.43 -10.98 6.47
CA HIS A 133 -4.95 -10.38 5.22
C HIS A 133 -6.12 -10.04 4.30
N GLU A 134 -7.06 -10.97 4.10
CA GLU A 134 -8.25 -10.77 3.29
C GLU A 134 -9.12 -9.63 3.86
N LEU A 135 -9.35 -9.61 5.18
CA LEU A 135 -10.06 -8.51 5.84
C LEU A 135 -9.39 -7.17 5.59
N PHE A 136 -8.07 -7.06 5.76
CA PHE A 136 -7.34 -5.83 5.46
C PHE A 136 -7.42 -5.47 3.97
N ALA A 137 -7.48 -6.43 3.07
CA ALA A 137 -7.59 -6.20 1.63
C ALA A 137 -8.96 -5.61 1.26
N TYR A 138 -10.05 -6.13 1.83
CA TYR A 138 -11.39 -5.54 1.63
C TYR A 138 -11.48 -4.13 2.21
N VAL A 139 -10.97 -3.91 3.43
CA VAL A 139 -10.96 -2.58 4.04
C VAL A 139 -10.09 -1.61 3.24
N MET A 140 -8.91 -2.04 2.76
CA MET A 140 -8.06 -1.25 1.88
C MET A 140 -8.80 -0.86 0.60
N THR A 141 -9.48 -1.82 -0.03
CA THR A 141 -10.25 -1.58 -1.26
C THR A 141 -11.32 -0.51 -1.04
N ALA A 142 -12.08 -0.60 0.06
CA ALA A 142 -13.07 0.41 0.43
C ALA A 142 -12.43 1.80 0.66
N VAL A 143 -11.28 1.84 1.34
CA VAL A 143 -10.55 3.09 1.62
C VAL A 143 -9.97 3.71 0.34
N VAL A 144 -9.43 2.90 -0.57
CA VAL A 144 -8.95 3.36 -1.90
C VAL A 144 -10.12 3.91 -2.72
N ALA A 145 -11.26 3.23 -2.76
CA ALA A 145 -12.45 3.73 -3.43
C ALA A 145 -12.92 5.07 -2.83
N ALA A 146 -12.98 5.18 -1.50
CA ALA A 146 -13.33 6.42 -0.81
C ALA A 146 -12.32 7.55 -1.08
N HIS A 147 -11.03 7.23 -1.15
CA HIS A 147 -9.97 8.18 -1.50
C HIS A 147 -10.17 8.73 -2.92
N LEU A 148 -10.39 7.85 -3.91
CA LEU A 148 -10.63 8.26 -5.30
C LEU A 148 -11.92 9.09 -5.43
N ALA A 149 -12.98 8.71 -4.74
CA ALA A 149 -14.22 9.49 -4.67
C ALA A 149 -13.97 10.88 -4.06
N GLY A 150 -13.18 10.97 -2.99
CA GLY A 150 -12.75 12.23 -2.38
C GLY A 150 -11.92 13.09 -3.34
N VAL A 151 -11.02 12.48 -4.11
CA VAL A 151 -10.23 13.16 -5.14
C VAL A 151 -11.14 13.75 -6.22
N LEU A 152 -12.10 12.97 -6.72
CA LEU A 152 -13.07 13.42 -7.71
C LEU A 152 -13.95 14.55 -7.17
N LEU A 153 -14.52 14.38 -5.98
CA LEU A 153 -15.36 15.39 -5.32
C LEU A 153 -14.59 16.70 -5.15
N HIS A 154 -13.36 16.65 -4.66
CA HIS A 154 -12.53 17.83 -4.49
C HIS A 154 -12.23 18.52 -5.83
N THR A 155 -11.86 17.72 -6.85
CA THR A 155 -11.55 18.23 -8.18
C THR A 155 -12.74 18.96 -8.80
N VAL A 156 -13.94 18.37 -8.72
CA VAL A 156 -15.17 18.96 -9.27
C VAL A 156 -15.61 20.17 -8.46
N ARG A 157 -15.63 20.08 -7.13
CA ARG A 157 -16.23 21.12 -6.29
C ARG A 157 -15.37 22.36 -6.13
N TYR A 158 -14.05 22.19 -6.06
CA TYR A 158 -13.08 23.28 -5.91
C TYR A 158 -12.44 23.68 -7.25
N LYS A 159 -12.76 22.97 -8.35
CA LYS A 159 -12.18 23.20 -9.68
C LYS A 159 -10.65 23.18 -9.68
N GLU A 160 -10.07 22.38 -8.80
CA GLU A 160 -8.62 22.21 -8.68
C GLU A 160 -8.19 20.85 -9.20
N ASN A 161 -7.29 20.81 -10.18
CA ASN A 161 -6.75 19.55 -10.67
C ASN A 161 -5.67 19.01 -9.73
N ILE A 162 -6.10 18.34 -8.67
CA ILE A 162 -5.21 17.80 -7.65
C ILE A 162 -4.39 16.59 -8.15
N VAL A 163 -4.92 15.83 -9.11
CA VAL A 163 -4.19 14.72 -9.75
C VAL A 163 -2.98 15.27 -10.51
N PHE A 164 -3.20 16.29 -11.35
CA PHE A 164 -2.12 16.94 -12.10
C PHE A 164 -1.13 17.66 -11.17
N SER A 165 -1.59 18.19 -10.04
CA SER A 165 -0.69 18.73 -9.01
C SER A 165 0.26 17.65 -8.48
N MET A 166 -0.18 16.39 -8.36
CA MET A 166 0.68 15.29 -7.90
C MET A 166 1.67 14.81 -8.96
N VAL A 167 1.36 15.01 -10.24
CA VAL A 167 2.30 14.73 -11.35
C VAL A 167 3.35 15.82 -11.46
N THR A 168 2.92 17.08 -11.57
CA THR A 168 3.80 18.23 -11.77
C THR A 168 4.52 18.67 -10.50
N GLY A 169 3.92 18.42 -9.35
CA GLY A 169 4.34 18.91 -8.04
C GLY A 169 3.96 20.36 -7.76
N ASN A 170 3.20 21.01 -8.64
CA ASN A 170 2.91 22.44 -8.55
C ASN A 170 1.44 22.74 -8.24
N LYS A 171 1.18 23.88 -7.59
CA LYS A 171 -0.15 24.48 -7.40
C LYS A 171 -0.07 26.00 -7.49
N ASP A 172 -1.20 26.67 -7.70
CA ASP A 172 -1.31 28.13 -7.60
C ASP A 172 -1.43 28.58 -6.15
N GLY A 173 -0.51 29.41 -5.67
CA GLY A 173 -0.52 29.95 -4.30
C GLY A 173 0.27 31.24 -4.16
N GLY A 174 0.50 31.66 -2.92
CA GLY A 174 1.41 32.75 -2.57
C GLY A 174 2.87 32.27 -2.55
N GLU A 175 3.81 33.15 -2.88
CA GLU A 175 5.22 32.81 -3.06
C GLU A 175 5.85 32.09 -1.84
N ASN A 176 5.43 32.43 -0.62
CA ASN A 176 5.95 31.87 0.63
C ASN A 176 5.32 30.51 1.04
N GLU A 177 4.32 30.05 0.30
CA GLU A 177 3.64 28.79 0.59
C GLU A 177 4.40 27.58 0.01
N GLY A 178 5.22 27.78 -1.02
CA GLY A 178 5.98 26.70 -1.67
C GLY A 178 7.07 26.05 -0.81
N ILE A 179 7.48 24.84 -1.21
CA ILE A 179 8.66 24.17 -0.66
C ILE A 179 9.95 24.78 -1.23
N SER A 180 11.01 24.81 -0.41
CA SER A 180 12.31 25.37 -0.81
C SER A 180 13.10 24.46 -1.78
N SER A 181 12.81 23.16 -1.82
CA SER A 181 13.50 22.19 -2.68
C SER A 181 12.62 20.99 -2.99
N THR A 182 12.74 20.47 -4.21
CA THR A 182 12.06 19.24 -4.66
C THR A 182 12.80 17.96 -4.32
N ARG A 183 13.98 18.05 -3.68
CA ARG A 183 14.80 16.92 -3.22
C ARG A 183 15.07 15.86 -4.33
N PRO A 184 15.61 16.24 -5.51
CA PRO A 184 15.79 15.31 -6.64
C PRO A 184 16.75 14.14 -6.32
N LEU A 185 17.83 14.40 -5.58
CA LEU A 185 18.79 13.35 -5.19
C LEU A 185 18.14 12.27 -4.30
N ALA A 186 17.28 12.68 -3.36
CA ALA A 186 16.52 11.73 -2.55
C ALA A 186 15.53 10.92 -3.41
N GLY A 187 14.99 11.52 -4.48
CA GLY A 187 14.11 10.83 -5.42
C GLY A 187 14.84 9.78 -6.24
N ALA A 188 16.03 10.13 -6.74
CA ALA A 188 16.91 9.19 -7.44
C ALA A 188 17.37 8.05 -6.52
N ALA A 189 17.75 8.36 -5.27
CA ALA A 189 18.12 7.36 -4.27
C ALA A 189 16.95 6.41 -3.96
N PHE A 190 15.73 6.94 -3.79
CA PHE A 190 14.53 6.14 -3.60
C PHE A 190 14.30 5.16 -4.77
N LEU A 191 14.34 5.65 -6.01
CA LEU A 191 14.18 4.79 -7.19
C LEU A 191 15.27 3.73 -7.29
N LEU A 192 16.52 4.10 -7.03
CA LEU A 192 17.63 3.16 -7.07
C LEU A 192 17.45 2.06 -6.01
N LEU A 193 17.13 2.43 -4.77
CA LEU A 193 16.92 1.48 -3.69
C LEU A 193 15.74 0.54 -3.97
N THR A 194 14.60 1.08 -4.40
CA THR A 194 13.43 0.26 -4.78
C THR A 194 13.72 -0.62 -5.98
N GLY A 195 14.45 -0.11 -6.98
CA GLY A 195 14.85 -0.88 -8.16
C GLY A 195 15.81 -2.02 -7.84
N LEU A 196 16.85 -1.76 -7.03
CA LEU A 196 17.79 -2.80 -6.58
C LEU A 196 17.10 -3.85 -5.70
N TRP A 197 16.21 -3.43 -4.81
CA TRP A 197 15.41 -4.34 -3.99
C TRP A 197 14.52 -5.25 -4.84
N THR A 198 13.80 -4.66 -5.79
CA THR A 198 12.96 -5.39 -6.74
C THR A 198 13.80 -6.36 -7.57
N ALA A 199 14.89 -5.90 -8.18
CA ALA A 199 15.78 -6.75 -8.96
C ALA A 199 16.34 -7.90 -8.13
N GLY A 200 16.75 -7.66 -6.88
CA GLY A 200 17.25 -8.69 -5.97
C GLY A 200 16.20 -9.77 -5.69
N LEU A 201 14.98 -9.37 -5.33
CA LEU A 201 13.86 -10.30 -5.13
C LEU A 201 13.62 -11.15 -6.38
N PHE A 202 13.34 -10.52 -7.51
CA PHE A 202 13.02 -11.23 -8.75
C PHE A 202 14.18 -12.10 -9.29
N SER A 203 15.43 -11.68 -9.08
CA SER A 203 16.60 -12.47 -9.50
C SER A 203 16.84 -13.73 -8.66
N SER A 204 16.33 -13.74 -7.43
CA SER A 204 16.45 -14.86 -6.50
C SER A 204 15.17 -15.69 -6.39
N PHE A 205 14.13 -15.31 -7.13
CA PHE A 205 12.85 -15.99 -7.13
C PHE A 205 12.92 -17.28 -7.94
N ASP A 206 12.54 -18.40 -7.33
CA ASP A 206 12.38 -19.69 -7.98
C ASP A 206 10.89 -20.04 -8.08
N PRO A 207 10.30 -20.06 -9.30
CA PRO A 207 8.89 -20.37 -9.51
C PRO A 207 8.49 -21.79 -9.07
N ASN A 208 9.42 -22.75 -9.05
CA ASN A 208 9.10 -24.14 -8.72
C ASN A 208 8.94 -24.33 -7.21
N THR A 209 9.82 -23.69 -6.44
CA THR A 209 9.77 -23.73 -4.98
C THR A 209 8.93 -22.61 -4.39
N LYS A 210 8.51 -21.63 -5.21
CA LYS A 210 7.86 -20.38 -4.79
C LYS A 210 8.67 -19.65 -3.71
N GLN A 211 9.99 -19.66 -3.78
CA GLN A 211 10.86 -19.01 -2.78
C GLN A 211 11.61 -17.83 -3.37
N THR A 212 11.91 -16.83 -2.54
CA THR A 212 12.85 -15.74 -2.86
C THR A 212 13.78 -15.48 -1.70
N ILE A 213 14.94 -14.89 -1.96
CA ILE A 213 15.86 -14.43 -0.92
C ILE A 213 15.64 -12.93 -0.69
N LEU A 214 15.45 -12.54 0.58
CA LEU A 214 15.39 -11.14 0.95
C LEU A 214 16.75 -10.47 0.72
N PRO A 215 16.85 -9.44 -0.14
CA PRO A 215 18.09 -8.72 -0.33
C PRO A 215 18.62 -8.18 1.00
N VAL A 216 19.94 -8.05 1.14
CA VAL A 216 20.64 -7.60 2.36
C VAL A 216 20.62 -8.61 3.53
N ILE A 217 19.47 -9.24 3.82
CA ILE A 217 19.32 -10.18 4.95
C ILE A 217 19.81 -11.58 4.57
N GLY A 218 19.60 -12.00 3.31
CA GLY A 218 19.96 -13.34 2.85
C GLY A 218 19.02 -14.45 3.34
N ALA A 219 17.94 -14.10 4.04
CA ALA A 219 16.92 -15.05 4.48
C ALA A 219 16.02 -15.47 3.31
N SER A 220 15.73 -16.76 3.20
CA SER A 220 14.73 -17.29 2.27
C SER A 220 13.32 -17.10 2.82
N ILE A 221 12.39 -16.69 1.96
CA ILE A 221 10.96 -16.59 2.28
C ILE A 221 10.16 -17.39 1.25
N GLN A 222 9.21 -18.18 1.75
CA GLN A 222 8.23 -18.93 0.97
C GLN A 222 7.10 -17.98 0.53
N LEU A 223 6.67 -18.04 -0.72
CA LEU A 223 5.69 -17.15 -1.38
C LEU A 223 4.48 -17.91 -1.94
N GLY A 224 4.08 -18.96 -1.23
CA GLY A 224 2.87 -19.72 -1.45
C GLY A 224 2.99 -21.12 -0.85
N GLU A 225 1.87 -21.81 -0.73
CA GLU A 225 1.88 -23.21 -0.30
C GLU A 225 2.54 -24.09 -1.37
N ILE A 226 3.37 -25.03 -0.92
CA ILE A 226 3.90 -26.10 -1.76
C ILE A 226 2.83 -27.20 -1.74
N GLU A 227 2.18 -27.45 -2.88
CA GLU A 227 1.33 -28.63 -3.06
C GLU A 227 2.18 -29.88 -2.84
N GLY A 228 2.13 -30.45 -1.63
CA GLY A 228 2.98 -31.57 -1.26
C GLY A 228 2.86 -32.08 0.16
N ASN A 229 1.82 -31.69 0.91
CA ASN A 229 1.53 -32.34 2.19
C ASN A 229 0.02 -32.56 2.40
N GLU A 230 -0.66 -33.04 1.36
CA GLU A 230 -1.86 -33.86 1.53
C GLU A 230 -1.45 -35.31 1.86
N GLU A 231 -0.70 -35.53 2.94
CA GLU A 231 -0.58 -36.87 3.53
C GLU A 231 -0.81 -36.74 5.04
N GLY A 232 -2.04 -36.99 5.49
CA GLY A 232 -2.29 -37.03 6.93
C GLY A 232 -3.73 -37.05 7.44
N HIS A 233 -4.77 -37.19 6.61
CA HIS A 233 -6.12 -37.42 7.13
C HIS A 233 -6.89 -38.51 6.39
N GLU A 234 -6.27 -39.69 6.23
CA GLU A 234 -7.03 -40.94 6.11
C GLU A 234 -6.71 -41.85 7.31
N GLY A 235 -7.74 -42.10 8.12
CA GLY A 235 -7.59 -42.99 9.27
C GLY A 235 -8.74 -42.98 10.27
N HIS A 236 -9.98 -42.66 9.88
CA HIS A 236 -11.12 -43.02 10.72
C HIS A 236 -11.41 -44.51 10.54
N GLN A 237 -10.67 -45.33 11.30
CA GLN A 237 -10.97 -46.75 11.49
C GLN A 237 -12.41 -46.88 11.98
N ARG A 238 -13.31 -47.28 11.08
CA ARG A 238 -14.59 -47.88 11.46
C ARG A 238 -14.28 -49.24 12.07
N ASN A 239 -14.26 -49.31 13.40
CA ASN A 239 -14.34 -50.57 14.11
C ASN A 239 -15.73 -51.18 13.84
N HIS A 240 -15.77 -52.11 12.89
CA HIS A 240 -16.80 -53.14 12.86
C HIS A 240 -16.53 -54.07 14.06
N HIS A 241 -17.33 -53.94 15.11
CA HIS A 241 -17.51 -55.03 16.05
C HIS A 241 -18.38 -56.09 15.38
N GLU A 242 -17.78 -57.24 15.11
CA GLU A 242 -18.46 -58.51 14.91
C GLU A 242 -19.21 -58.86 16.20
N ASP A 243 -20.53 -58.90 16.14
CA ASP A 243 -21.32 -59.72 17.05
C ASP A 243 -21.88 -60.89 16.23
N ARG A 244 -21.14 -62.00 16.28
CA ARG A 244 -21.72 -63.35 16.24
C ARG A 244 -21.57 -63.89 17.66
N ASP A 245 -22.68 -64.28 18.26
CA ASP A 245 -22.90 -65.64 18.75
C ASP A 245 -24.32 -65.75 19.35
N ASP A 246 -25.02 -66.78 18.88
CA ASP A 246 -26.11 -67.59 19.47
C ASP A 246 -27.49 -67.00 19.82
#